data_AF-A0A838L0V9-F1
#
_entry.id   AF-A0A838L0V9-F1
#
_cell.length_a   1.000
_cell.length_b   1.000
_cell.length_c   1.000
_cell.angle_alpha   90.00
_cell.angle_beta   90.00
_cell.angle_gamma   90.00
#
_symmetry.space_group_name_H-M   'P 1'
#
loop_
_entity.id
_entity.type
_entity.pdbx_description
1 polymer ?
#
loop_
_entity_poly.entity_id
_entity_poly.type
_entity_poly.pdbx_seq_one_letter_code
_entity_poly.pdbx_strand_id
1 'polypeptide(L)' 'MNALVERLIATHRQLNREIRRELGARLPDHMRLRRLKKLRLATKDQLVRHVPDAAEFGRAARRLLARLRTPAPRAKEA' A
#
# COMPACT_ATOMS: atom_id res chain seq x y z
N MET A 1 1.76 -17.66 -3.23
CA MET A 1 1.09 -16.47 -2.65
C MET A 1 1.03 -15.40 -3.73
N ASN A 2 -0.12 -14.79 -3.94
CA ASN A 2 -0.48 -14.09 -5.17
C ASN A 2 0.30 -12.76 -5.30
N ALA A 3 1.38 -12.75 -6.09
CA ALA A 3 2.24 -11.58 -6.30
C ALA A 3 1.46 -10.33 -6.76
N LEU A 4 0.32 -10.54 -7.44
CA LEU A 4 -0.63 -9.50 -7.82
C LEU A 4 -1.21 -8.77 -6.60
N VAL A 5 -1.63 -9.51 -5.57
CA VAL A 5 -2.21 -8.95 -4.34
C VAL A 5 -1.15 -8.16 -3.57
N GLU A 6 0.07 -8.66 -3.49
CA GLU A 6 1.20 -7.95 -2.86
C GLU A 6 1.50 -6.63 -3.58
N ARG A 7 1.51 -6.64 -4.93
CA ARG A 7 1.71 -5.43 -5.73
C ARG A 7 0.58 -4.43 -5.56
N LEU A 8 -0.67 -4.88 -5.52
CA LEU A 8 -1.83 -4.01 -5.27
C LEU A 8 -1.80 -3.38 -3.87
N ILE A 9 -1.39 -4.13 -2.84
CA ILE A 9 -1.19 -3.61 -1.49
C ILE A 9 -0.10 -2.53 -1.49
N ALA A 10 1.04 -2.79 -2.16
CA ALA A 10 2.13 -1.83 -2.27
C ALA A 10 1.69 -0.54 -2.97
N THR A 11 1.00 -0.65 -4.12
CA THR A 11 0.43 0.49 -4.84
C THR A 11 -0.55 1.28 -3.98
N HIS A 12 -1.44 0.60 -3.25
CA HIS A 12 -2.39 1.26 -2.35
C HIS A 12 -1.70 2.07 -1.26
N ARG A 13 -0.61 1.53 -0.67
CA ARG A 13 0.18 2.24 0.34
C ARG A 13 0.90 3.45 -0.25
N GLN A 14 1.48 3.30 -1.46
CA GLN A 14 2.14 4.39 -2.14
C GLN A 14 1.17 5.54 -2.43
N LEU A 15 -0.01 5.25 -2.97
CA LEU A 15 -1.06 6.24 -3.22
C LEU A 15 -1.50 6.95 -1.94
N ASN A 16 -1.65 6.23 -0.82
CA ASN A 16 -1.96 6.86 0.47
C ASN A 16 -0.84 7.78 0.96
N ARG A 17 0.43 7.41 0.74
CA ARG A 17 1.58 8.26 1.09
C ARG A 17 1.61 9.52 0.24
N GLU A 18 1.36 9.40 -1.06
CA GLU A 18 1.29 10.54 -1.97
C GLU A 18 0.12 11.47 -1.64
N ILE A 19 -1.06 10.93 -1.31
CA ILE A 19 -2.21 11.73 -0.85
C ILE A 19 -1.86 12.49 0.44
N ARG A 20 -1.24 11.83 1.42
CA ARG A 20 -0.82 12.49 2.68
C ARG A 20 0.23 13.57 2.42
N ARG A 21 1.17 13.32 1.51
CA ARG A 21 2.20 14.28 1.11
C ARG A 21 1.59 15.51 0.44
N GLU A 22 0.64 15.30 -0.47
CA GLU A 22 -0.05 16.39 -1.17
C GLU A 22 -0.95 17.19 -0.22
N LEU A 23 -1.64 16.53 0.72
CA LEU A 23 -2.41 17.20 1.78
C LEU A 23 -1.55 18.01 2.75
N GLY A 24 -0.31 17.58 3.01
CA GLY A 24 0.64 18.30 3.86
C GLY A 24 1.45 19.37 3.12
N ALA A 25 1.25 19.54 1.81
CA ALA A 25 1.93 20.57 1.04
C ALA A 25 1.38 21.96 1.37
N ARG A 26 2.25 22.97 1.35
CA ARG A 26 1.90 24.38 1.64
C ARG A 26 0.90 24.95 0.61
N LEU A 27 0.90 24.40 -0.61
CA LEU A 27 -0.07 24.68 -1.68
C LEU A 27 -0.51 23.33 -2.27
N PRO A 28 -1.62 22.74 -1.80
CA PRO A 28 -2.09 21.44 -2.28
C PRO A 28 -2.69 21.55 -3.69
N ASP A 29 -2.26 20.70 -4.61
CA ASP A 29 -2.90 20.58 -5.93
C ASP A 29 -4.16 19.71 -5.82
N HIS A 30 -5.33 20.35 -5.76
CA HIS A 30 -6.63 19.68 -5.66
C HIS A 30 -6.93 18.75 -6.85
N MET A 31 -6.45 19.04 -8.06
CA MET A 31 -6.65 18.18 -9.23
C MET A 31 -5.81 16.91 -9.11
N ARG A 32 -4.53 17.07 -8.72
CA ARG A 32 -3.66 15.94 -8.40
C ARG A 32 -4.23 15.09 -7.27
N LEU A 33 -4.75 15.73 -6.22
CA LEU A 33 -5.35 15.06 -5.07
C LEU A 33 -6.60 14.25 -5.46
N ARG A 34 -7.45 14.81 -6.33
CA ARG A 34 -8.62 14.12 -6.90
C ARG A 34 -8.21 12.93 -7.76
N ARG A 35 -7.16 13.06 -8.57
CA ARG A 35 -6.59 11.97 -9.38
C ARG A 35 -6.05 10.85 -8.49
N LEU A 36 -5.28 11.19 -7.46
CA LEU A 36 -4.74 10.22 -6.50
C LEU A 36 -5.85 9.48 -5.74
N LYS A 37 -6.90 10.19 -5.32
CA LYS A 37 -8.09 9.58 -4.68
C LYS A 37 -8.81 8.62 -5.61
N LYS A 38 -8.99 8.97 -6.90
CA LYS A 38 -9.59 8.07 -7.90
C LYS A 38 -8.74 6.81 -8.11
N LEU A 39 -7.42 6.96 -8.25
CA LEU A 39 -6.51 5.82 -8.39
C LEU A 39 -6.54 4.91 -7.16
N ARG A 40 -6.62 5.49 -5.96
CA ARG A 40 -6.76 4.73 -4.71
C ARG A 40 -8.05 3.92 -4.67
N LEU A 41 -9.16 4.51 -5.14
CA LEU A 41 -10.45 3.83 -5.21
C LEU A 41 -10.41 2.68 -6.21
N ALA A 42 -9.94 2.91 -7.44
CA ALA A 42 -9.79 1.84 -8.44
C ALA A 42 -8.90 0.68 -7.95
N THR A 43 -7.80 1.00 -7.26
CA THR A 43 -6.92 -0.02 -6.65
C THR A 43 -7.65 -0.80 -5.55
N LYS A 44 -8.48 -0.13 -4.74
CA LYS A 44 -9.31 -0.79 -3.72
C LYS A 44 -10.36 -1.69 -4.36
N ASP A 45 -11.01 -1.25 -5.43
CA ASP A 45 -12.01 -2.03 -6.14
C ASP A 45 -11.40 -3.28 -6.77
N GLN A 46 -10.18 -3.16 -7.32
CA GLN A 46 -9.42 -4.30 -7.83
C GLN A 46 -9.00 -5.26 -6.70
N LEU A 47 -8.62 -4.74 -5.53
CA LEU A 47 -8.34 -5.56 -4.35
C LEU A 47 -9.55 -6.34 -3.89
N VAL A 48 -10.74 -5.71 -3.81
CA VAL A 48 -11.98 -6.38 -3.40
C VAL A 48 -12.37 -7.48 -4.38
N ARG A 49 -12.12 -7.29 -5.68
CA ARG A 49 -12.34 -8.33 -6.71
C ARG A 49 -11.44 -9.56 -6.55
N HIS A 50 -10.21 -9.38 -6.07
CA HIS A 50 -9.25 -10.48 -5.90
C HIS A 50 -9.22 -11.06 -4.48
N VAL A 51 -9.61 -10.28 -3.49
CA VAL A 51 -9.65 -10.62 -2.06
C VAL A 51 -10.95 -10.04 -1.50
N PRO A 52 -12.07 -10.78 -1.59
CA PRO A 52 -13.36 -10.31 -1.10
C PRO A 52 -13.39 -10.17 0.43
N ASP A 53 -12.53 -10.90 1.15
CA ASP A 53 -12.41 -10.81 2.60
C ASP A 53 -11.43 -9.71 3.04
N ALA A 54 -11.96 -8.62 3.61
CA ALA A 54 -11.18 -7.53 4.19
C ALA A 54 -10.22 -8.01 5.30
N ALA A 55 -10.55 -9.08 6.02
CA ALA A 55 -9.67 -9.67 7.03
C ALA A 55 -8.46 -10.37 6.37
N GLU A 56 -8.69 -11.03 5.22
CA GLU A 56 -7.61 -11.66 4.44
C GLU A 56 -6.67 -10.62 3.83
N PHE A 57 -7.19 -9.49 3.37
CA PHE A 57 -6.38 -8.34 2.96
C PHE A 57 -5.48 -7.84 4.10
N GLY A 58 -6.05 -7.68 5.32
CA GLY A 58 -5.29 -7.29 6.50
C GLY A 58 -4.18 -8.28 6.84
N ARG A 59 -4.44 -9.59 6.73
CA ARG A 59 -3.45 -10.65 6.93
C ARG A 59 -2.36 -10.63 5.86
N ALA A 60 -2.71 -10.41 4.59
CA ALA A 60 -1.75 -10.32 3.48
C ALA A 60 -0.85 -9.08 3.62
N ALA A 61 -1.43 -7.93 3.97
CA ALA A 61 -0.69 -6.70 4.20
C ALA A 61 0.29 -6.83 5.38
N ARG A 62 -0.12 -7.45 6.49
CA ARG A 62 0.78 -7.75 7.62
C ARG A 62 1.93 -8.66 7.22
N ARG A 63 1.67 -9.72 6.44
CA ARG A 63 2.71 -10.64 5.94
C ARG A 63 3.70 -9.93 5.03
N LEU A 64 3.23 -9.08 4.11
CA LEU A 64 4.11 -8.25 3.27
C LEU A 64 4.95 -7.30 4.12
N LEU A 65 4.36 -6.66 5.13
CA LEU A 65 5.10 -5.78 6.03
C LEU A 65 6.13 -6.53 6.86
N ALA A 66 5.82 -7.72 7.36
CA ALA A 66 6.78 -8.55 8.08
C ALA A 66 7.97 -8.93 7.19
N ARG A 67 7.71 -9.28 5.92
CA ARG A 67 8.76 -9.53 4.91
C ARG A 67 9.64 -8.30 4.68
N LEU A 68 9.04 -7.13 4.47
CA LEU A 68 9.78 -5.88 4.23
C LEU A 68 10.50 -5.35 5.48
N ARG A 69 10.03 -5.71 6.68
CA ARG A 69 10.56 -5.25 7.96
C ARG A 69 11.53 -6.24 8.58
N THR A 70 11.80 -7.39 7.94
CA THR A 70 12.82 -8.32 8.42
C THR A 70 14.16 -7.58 8.36
N PRO A 71 14.78 -7.22 9.50
CA PRO A 71 16.12 -6.68 9.48
C PRO A 71 17.03 -7.81 8.99
N ALA A 72 17.93 -7.50 8.05
CA ALA A 72 18.99 -8.42 7.65
C ALA A 72 19.59 -9.07 8.90
N PRO A 73 19.83 -10.39 8.91
CA PRO A 73 20.52 -11.01 10.03
C PRO A 73 21.86 -10.28 10.16
N ARG A 74 22.01 -9.48 11.23
CA ARG A 74 23.34 -9.02 11.63
C ARG A 74 24.12 -10.30 11.86
N ALA A 75 25.03 -10.58 10.93
CA ALA A 75 26.05 -11.59 11.08
C ALA A 75 26.66 -11.34 12.46
N LYS A 76 26.34 -12.22 13.40
CA LYS A 76 27.09 -12.34 14.63
C LYS A 76 28.35 -13.09 14.22
N GLU A 77 29.38 -12.34 13.84
CA GLU A 77 30.76 -12.80 14.02
C GLU A 77 31.00 -12.81 15.53
N ALA A 78 31.16 -14.01 16.08
CA ALA A 78 31.82 -14.31 17.33
C ALA A 78 32.24 -15.78 17.30
#